data_AF-A0AA43TU77-F1
#
_entry.id   AF-A0AA43TU77-F1
#
_cell.length_a   1.000
_cell.length_b   1.000
_cell.length_c   1.000
_cell.angle_alpha   90.00
_cell.angle_beta   90.00
_cell.angle_gamma   90.00
#
_symmetry.space_group_name_H-M   'P 1'
#
loop_
_entity.id
_entity.type
_entity.pdbx_description
1 polymer ?
#
loop_
_entity_poly.entity_id
_entity_poly.type
_entity_poly.pdbx_seq_one_letter_code
_entity_poly.pdbx_strand_id
1 'polypeptide(L)'
;MARRELVEGGLDKAPLTKGLCIFREHWKSGEENKQRGQAWLDTIYKENRAGAIKSMEAHKDFFWISQNITYGLYLSDHSILDGIETEIVVLSGIMMQNLARETGWHLRGTRRVGVSKEDTETIQQCVSLCSFIPLLGG
;
A
#
# COMPACT_ATOMS: atom_id res chain seq x y z
N MET A 1 10.05 -12.03 43.16
CA MET A 1 9.86 -13.30 42.42
C MET A 1 8.49 -13.26 41.75
N ALA A 2 8.39 -12.78 40.51
CA ALA A 2 7.20 -12.87 39.63
C ALA A 2 7.49 -12.26 38.24
N ARG A 3 8.53 -12.75 37.55
CA ARG A 3 8.84 -12.38 36.16
C ARG A 3 9.33 -13.61 35.41
N ARG A 4 8.48 -14.65 35.34
CA ARG A 4 8.81 -15.87 34.57
C ARG A 4 7.63 -16.79 34.20
N GLU A 5 6.40 -16.29 34.14
CA GLU A 5 5.22 -17.14 33.81
C GLU A 5 4.38 -16.66 32.62
N LEU A 6 4.86 -15.71 31.82
CA LEU A 6 4.15 -15.29 30.60
C LEU A 6 4.70 -15.94 29.30
N VAL A 7 5.53 -16.99 29.40
CA VAL A 7 6.16 -17.61 28.21
C VAL A 7 5.74 -19.07 27.97
N GLU A 8 5.05 -19.74 28.88
CA GLU A 8 4.79 -21.20 28.75
C GLU A 8 3.31 -21.60 28.70
N GLY A 9 2.41 -20.65 28.43
CA GLY A 9 0.95 -20.87 28.43
C GLY A 9 0.27 -20.61 27.09
N GLY A 10 0.43 -21.53 26.13
CA GLY A 10 -0.58 -21.79 25.09
C GLY A 10 -0.71 -20.78 23.94
N LEU A 11 0.14 -20.93 22.93
CA LEU A 11 -0.15 -20.45 21.57
C LEU A 11 -1.19 -21.34 20.83
N ASP A 12 -1.62 -22.44 21.45
CA ASP A 12 -2.53 -23.45 20.85
C ASP A 12 -4.03 -23.18 21.04
N LYS A 13 -4.45 -22.03 21.60
CA LYS A 13 -5.87 -21.78 21.94
C LYS A 13 -6.55 -20.58 21.28
N ALA A 14 -5.92 -19.95 20.29
CA ALA A 14 -6.63 -19.01 19.42
C ALA A 14 -6.89 -19.69 18.05
N PRO A 15 -8.14 -20.04 17.70
CA PRO A 15 -8.49 -20.45 16.34
C PRO A 15 -8.53 -19.22 15.39
N LEU A 16 -7.74 -18.20 15.66
CA LEU A 16 -7.74 -16.93 14.94
C LEU A 16 -6.62 -17.02 13.90
N THR A 17 -6.92 -17.56 12.71
CA THR A 17 -6.29 -17.25 11.39
C THR A 17 -6.30 -18.41 10.40
N LYS A 18 -6.78 -19.61 10.74
CA LYS A 18 -6.80 -20.71 9.76
C LYS A 18 -7.90 -20.49 8.71
N GLY A 19 -7.54 -19.98 7.54
CA GLY A 19 -8.42 -19.84 6.37
C GLY A 19 -9.24 -18.55 6.27
N LEU A 20 -8.92 -17.49 7.05
CA LEU A 20 -9.73 -16.25 7.01
C LEU A 20 -9.47 -15.35 5.77
N CYS A 21 -8.36 -15.52 5.07
CA CYS A 21 -7.98 -14.66 3.95
C CYS A 21 -8.21 -15.35 2.59
N ILE A 22 -9.48 -15.59 2.24
CA ILE A 22 -9.90 -16.26 0.99
C ILE A 22 -10.42 -15.30 -0.08
N PHE A 23 -10.21 -14.00 0.08
CA PHE A 23 -10.76 -12.96 -0.81
C PHE A 23 -10.34 -13.08 -2.29
N ARG A 24 -9.32 -13.88 -2.60
CA ARG A 24 -8.81 -14.09 -3.96
C ARG A 24 -9.08 -15.49 -4.50
N GLU A 25 -9.83 -16.33 -3.78
CA GLU A 25 -10.12 -17.73 -4.19
C GLU A 25 -10.76 -17.81 -5.59
N HIS A 26 -11.57 -16.82 -5.95
CA HIS A 26 -12.24 -16.74 -7.26
C HIS A 26 -11.70 -15.60 -8.13
N TRP A 27 -10.60 -14.96 -7.73
CA TRP A 27 -10.02 -13.88 -8.52
C TRP A 27 -9.51 -14.43 -9.87
N LYS A 28 -9.72 -13.65 -10.93
CA LYS A 28 -9.27 -13.96 -12.28
C LYS A 28 -8.52 -12.79 -12.88
N SER A 29 -7.39 -13.11 -13.52
CA SER A 29 -6.71 -12.16 -14.39
C SER A 29 -7.49 -11.99 -15.69
N GLY A 30 -7.36 -10.82 -16.33
CA GLY A 30 -8.05 -10.51 -17.57
C GLY A 30 -8.03 -9.03 -17.90
N GLU A 31 -8.71 -8.68 -18.99
CA GLU A 31 -8.74 -7.31 -19.50
C GLU A 31 -9.43 -6.35 -18.52
N GLU A 32 -10.49 -6.77 -17.85
CA GLU A 32 -11.16 -5.96 -16.81
C GLU A 32 -10.21 -5.57 -15.67
N ASN A 33 -9.40 -6.54 -15.20
CA ASN A 33 -8.40 -6.31 -14.16
C ASN A 33 -7.36 -5.28 -14.60
N LYS A 34 -6.87 -5.42 -15.84
CA LYS A 34 -5.91 -4.48 -16.42
C LYS A 34 -6.51 -3.09 -16.59
N GLN A 35 -7.76 -2.97 -17.03
CA GLN A 35 -8.45 -1.69 -17.20
C GLN A 35 -8.65 -0.96 -15.87
N ARG A 36 -9.08 -1.67 -14.82
CA ARG A 36 -9.17 -1.08 -13.46
C ARG A 36 -7.80 -0.64 -12.95
N GLY A 37 -6.78 -1.48 -13.11
CA GLY A 37 -5.41 -1.12 -12.73
C GLY A 37 -4.90 0.12 -13.48
N GLN A 38 -5.21 0.22 -14.77
CA GLN A 38 -4.86 1.39 -15.57
C GLN A 38 -5.59 2.65 -15.12
N ALA A 39 -6.89 2.57 -14.86
CA ALA A 39 -7.67 3.69 -14.35
C ALA A 39 -7.16 4.17 -12.99
N TRP A 40 -6.76 3.24 -12.11
CA TRP A 40 -6.17 3.59 -10.82
C TRP A 40 -4.80 4.26 -10.96
N LEU A 41 -3.91 3.71 -11.81
CA LEU A 41 -2.64 4.37 -12.17
C LEU A 41 -2.85 5.79 -12.68
N ASP A 42 -3.84 5.99 -13.56
CA ASP A 42 -4.14 7.30 -14.16
C ASP A 42 -4.66 8.28 -13.10
N THR A 43 -5.38 7.79 -12.11
CA THR A 43 -5.85 8.58 -10.96
C THR A 43 -4.68 9.01 -10.08
N ILE A 44 -3.81 8.07 -9.69
CA ILE A 44 -2.71 8.33 -8.75
C ILE A 44 -1.64 9.19 -9.38
N TYR A 45 -1.26 8.96 -10.64
CA TYR A 45 -0.13 9.66 -11.26
C TYR A 45 -0.56 10.85 -12.11
N LYS A 46 -1.75 10.81 -12.71
CA LYS A 46 -2.30 11.86 -13.58
C LYS A 46 -1.24 12.39 -14.55
N GLU A 47 -0.94 13.69 -14.54
CA GLU A 47 0.07 14.32 -15.41
C GLU A 47 1.50 13.79 -15.19
N ASN A 48 1.81 13.18 -14.04
CA ASN A 48 3.13 12.62 -13.73
C ASN A 48 3.34 11.21 -14.30
N ARG A 49 2.31 10.61 -14.92
CA ARG A 49 2.33 9.22 -15.40
C ARG A 49 3.44 8.97 -16.41
N ALA A 50 3.60 9.85 -17.40
CA ALA A 50 4.61 9.67 -18.44
C ALA A 50 6.04 9.60 -17.86
N GLY A 51 6.33 10.42 -16.84
CA GLY A 51 7.63 10.39 -16.15
C GLY A 51 7.85 9.10 -15.36
N ALA A 52 6.82 8.63 -14.64
CA ALA A 52 6.89 7.38 -13.89
C ALA A 52 7.12 6.18 -14.82
N ILE A 53 6.38 6.11 -15.93
CA ILE A 53 6.53 5.02 -16.92
C ILE A 53 7.90 5.06 -17.59
N LYS A 54 8.37 6.26 -17.97
CA LYS A 54 9.69 6.41 -18.59
C LYS A 54 10.81 5.90 -17.67
N SER A 55 10.67 6.08 -16.35
CA SER A 55 11.64 5.55 -15.38
C SER A 55 11.75 4.02 -15.38
N MET A 56 10.76 3.31 -15.95
CA MET A 56 10.66 1.85 -16.02
C MET A 56 10.83 1.32 -17.46
N GLU A 57 11.14 2.18 -18.44
CA GLU A 57 11.13 1.83 -19.87
C GLU A 57 12.12 0.71 -20.24
N ALA A 58 13.27 0.66 -19.56
CA ALA A 58 14.27 -0.39 -19.72
C ALA A 58 13.81 -1.77 -19.19
N HIS A 59 12.75 -1.80 -18.37
CA HIS A 59 12.26 -2.98 -17.67
C HIS A 59 10.77 -3.19 -17.98
N LYS A 60 10.47 -3.61 -19.21
CA LYS A 60 9.08 -3.79 -19.70
C LYS A 60 8.23 -4.70 -18.82
N ASP A 61 8.82 -5.74 -18.24
CA ASP A 61 8.12 -6.64 -17.32
C ASP A 61 7.74 -5.94 -16.01
N PHE A 62 8.53 -4.97 -15.56
CA PHE A 62 8.20 -4.18 -14.37
C PHE A 62 6.96 -3.32 -14.61
N PHE A 63 6.83 -2.73 -15.80
CA PHE A 63 5.62 -2.02 -16.20
C PHE A 63 4.43 -2.98 -16.31
N TRP A 64 4.62 -4.17 -16.90
CA TRP A 64 3.58 -5.19 -16.98
C TRP A 64 3.10 -5.63 -15.59
N ILE A 65 4.01 -5.91 -14.65
CA ILE A 65 3.70 -6.27 -13.26
C ILE A 65 2.94 -5.13 -12.57
N SER A 66 3.38 -3.88 -12.77
CA SER A 66 2.71 -2.72 -12.20
C SER A 66 1.25 -2.64 -12.66
N GLN A 67 0.98 -2.75 -13.95
CA GLN A 67 -0.39 -2.66 -14.47
C GLN A 67 -1.26 -3.86 -14.06
N ASN A 68 -0.75 -5.08 -14.17
CA ASN A 68 -1.59 -6.29 -14.03
C ASN A 68 -1.68 -6.76 -12.59
N ILE A 69 -0.60 -6.66 -11.82
CA ILE A 69 -0.49 -7.22 -10.48
C ILE A 69 -0.62 -6.11 -9.44
N THR A 70 0.26 -5.13 -9.43
CA THR A 70 0.25 -4.10 -8.39
C THR A 70 -1.06 -3.31 -8.44
N TYR A 71 -1.34 -2.62 -9.54
CA TYR A 71 -2.54 -1.81 -9.64
C TYR A 71 -3.76 -2.66 -10.00
N GLY A 72 -3.65 -3.60 -10.95
CA GLY A 72 -4.77 -4.44 -11.37
C GLY A 72 -5.33 -5.32 -10.24
N LEU A 73 -4.49 -6.16 -9.65
CA LEU A 73 -4.91 -7.13 -8.62
C LEU A 73 -5.01 -6.53 -7.22
N TYR A 74 -4.05 -5.68 -6.80
CA TYR A 74 -4.01 -5.23 -5.41
C TYR A 74 -4.65 -3.86 -5.19
N LEU A 75 -4.22 -2.83 -5.92
CA LEU A 75 -4.53 -1.45 -5.54
C LEU A 75 -5.81 -0.89 -6.17
N SER A 76 -6.38 -1.51 -7.20
CA SER A 76 -7.64 -1.07 -7.82
C SER A 76 -8.84 -1.94 -7.47
N ASP A 77 -8.63 -3.02 -6.72
CA ASP A 77 -9.72 -3.86 -6.21
C ASP A 77 -10.24 -3.25 -4.90
N HIS A 78 -11.23 -2.38 -5.05
CA HIS A 78 -11.86 -1.70 -3.92
C HIS A 78 -13.06 -2.46 -3.32
N SER A 79 -13.10 -3.79 -3.46
CA SER A 79 -14.16 -4.62 -2.88
C SER A 79 -14.06 -4.78 -1.36
N ILE A 80 -12.88 -4.50 -0.78
CA ILE A 80 -12.59 -4.62 0.65
C ILE A 80 -12.21 -3.26 1.25
N LEU A 81 -11.17 -2.64 0.69
CA LEU A 81 -10.73 -1.29 1.06
C LEU A 81 -11.16 -0.34 -0.03
N ASP A 82 -11.73 0.81 0.32
CA ASP A 82 -11.98 1.84 -0.69
C ASP A 82 -10.66 2.49 -1.17
N GLY A 83 -10.76 3.43 -2.11
CA GLY A 83 -9.58 4.08 -2.68
C GLY A 83 -8.79 4.93 -1.68
N ILE A 84 -9.45 5.52 -0.67
CA ILE A 84 -8.79 6.32 0.37
C ILE A 84 -8.07 5.38 1.33
N GLU A 85 -8.76 4.35 1.82
CA GLU A 85 -8.18 3.34 2.70
C GLU A 85 -6.98 2.65 2.04
N THR A 86 -7.10 2.33 0.75
CA THR A 86 -6.00 1.76 -0.05
C THR A 86 -4.80 2.69 -0.10
N GLU A 87 -4.98 3.98 -0.41
CA GLU A 87 -3.85 4.92 -0.43
C GLU A 87 -3.23 5.15 0.95
N ILE A 88 -4.01 5.13 2.04
CA ILE A 88 -3.45 5.24 3.40
C ILE A 88 -2.51 4.07 3.68
N VAL A 89 -2.92 2.84 3.34
CA VAL A 89 -2.08 1.63 3.54
C VAL A 89 -0.83 1.70 2.67
N VAL A 90 -0.98 2.05 1.38
CA VAL A 90 0.13 2.13 0.42
C VAL A 90 1.13 3.23 0.82
N LEU A 91 0.65 4.44 1.08
CA LEU A 91 1.49 5.57 1.48
C LEU A 91 2.25 5.24 2.76
N SER A 92 1.59 4.65 3.76
CA SER A 92 2.23 4.24 5.01
C SER A 92 3.37 3.24 4.76
N GLY A 93 3.11 2.19 3.96
CA GLY A 93 4.11 1.19 3.62
C GLY A 93 5.30 1.75 2.83
N ILE A 94 5.07 2.69 1.92
CA ILE A 94 6.12 3.37 1.14
C ILE A 94 6.97 4.27 2.04
N MET A 95 6.34 5.06 2.90
CA MET A 95 7.03 5.96 3.82
C MET A 95 7.89 5.22 4.83
N MET A 96 7.40 4.10 5.37
CA MET A 96 8.19 3.24 6.29
C MET A 96 9.45 2.67 5.65
N GLN A 97 9.48 2.54 4.32
CA GLN A 97 10.65 2.08 3.57
C GLN A 97 11.61 3.22 3.17
N ASN A 98 11.33 4.46 3.59
CA ASN A 98 12.13 5.65 3.27
C ASN A 98 12.26 5.91 1.75
N LEU A 99 11.21 5.63 0.98
CA LEU A 99 11.18 5.82 -0.47
C LEU A 99 10.66 7.23 -0.81
N ALA A 100 11.55 8.23 -0.78
CA ALA A 100 11.18 9.64 -0.89
C ALA A 100 10.44 10.01 -2.19
N ARG A 101 10.85 9.43 -3.33
CA ARG A 101 10.24 9.72 -4.63
C ARG A 101 8.82 9.18 -4.71
N GLU A 102 8.65 7.91 -4.34
CA GLU A 102 7.38 7.20 -4.32
C GLU A 102 6.44 7.81 -3.27
N THR A 103 6.98 8.24 -2.12
CA THR A 103 6.24 9.01 -1.11
C THR A 103 5.66 10.28 -1.73
N GLY A 104 6.48 11.04 -2.47
CA GLY A 104 6.00 12.25 -3.16
C GLY A 104 4.90 11.95 -4.19
N TRP A 105 4.97 10.81 -4.89
CA TRP A 105 3.93 10.38 -5.83
C TRP A 105 2.63 10.07 -5.12
N HIS A 106 2.69 9.27 -4.06
CA HIS A 106 1.50 8.84 -3.33
C HIS A 106 0.89 9.94 -2.47
N LEU A 107 1.66 10.90 -1.93
CA LEU A 107 1.08 12.11 -1.32
C LEU A 107 0.21 12.89 -2.32
N ARG A 108 0.62 12.98 -3.59
CA ARG A 108 -0.22 13.58 -4.63
C ARG A 108 -1.39 12.67 -4.99
N GLY A 109 -1.18 11.36 -5.04
CA GLY A 109 -2.22 10.35 -5.22
C GLY A 109 -3.34 10.47 -4.20
N THR A 110 -3.00 10.51 -2.92
CA THR A 110 -3.92 10.70 -1.78
C THR A 110 -4.79 11.96 -1.97
N ARG A 111 -4.22 13.07 -2.46
CA ARG A 111 -5.00 14.26 -2.81
C ARG A 111 -5.95 14.05 -3.98
N ARG A 112 -5.52 13.30 -5.00
CA ARG A 112 -6.30 13.03 -6.21
C ARG A 112 -7.48 12.09 -5.95
N VAL A 113 -7.39 11.24 -4.93
CA VAL A 113 -8.50 10.36 -4.49
C VAL A 113 -9.47 11.05 -3.52
N GLY A 114 -9.32 12.36 -3.29
CA GLY A 114 -10.31 13.19 -2.60
C GLY A 114 -9.94 13.60 -1.17
N VAL A 115 -8.79 13.18 -0.66
CA VAL A 115 -8.34 13.59 0.69
C VAL A 115 -7.92 15.06 0.69
N SER A 116 -8.28 15.78 1.76
CA SER A 116 -7.91 17.20 1.92
C SER A 116 -6.40 17.38 2.07
N LYS A 117 -5.91 18.62 1.97
CA LYS A 117 -4.48 18.90 2.12
C LYS A 117 -4.05 18.60 3.55
N GLU A 118 -4.86 19.10 4.45
CA GLU A 118 -4.70 19.06 5.90
C GLU A 118 -4.71 17.61 6.38
N ASP A 119 -5.63 16.79 5.89
CA ASP A 119 -5.68 15.36 6.24
C ASP A 119 -4.51 14.59 5.63
N THR A 120 -4.07 14.93 4.42
CA THR A 120 -2.89 14.28 3.80
C THR A 120 -1.62 14.60 4.56
N GLU A 121 -1.45 15.85 5.01
CA GLU A 121 -0.34 16.24 5.88
C GLU A 121 -0.43 15.54 7.24
N THR A 122 -1.63 15.39 7.79
CA THR A 122 -1.86 14.65 9.05
C THR A 122 -1.45 13.19 8.91
N ILE A 123 -1.88 12.51 7.84
CA ILE A 123 -1.47 11.12 7.54
C ILE A 123 0.06 11.02 7.46
N GLN A 124 0.71 11.91 6.71
CA GLN A 124 2.17 11.95 6.57
C GLN A 124 2.85 12.09 7.94
N GLN A 125 2.39 12.99 8.79
CA GLN A 125 2.93 13.19 10.13
C GLN A 125 2.74 11.97 11.03
N CYS A 126 1.55 11.35 10.99
CA CYS A 126 1.26 10.12 11.75
C CYS A 126 2.24 9.00 11.39
N VAL A 127 2.47 8.76 10.09
CA VAL A 127 3.42 7.73 9.65
C VAL A 127 4.85 8.08 10.07
N SER A 128 5.23 9.36 9.95
CA SER A 128 6.57 9.80 10.38
C SER A 128 6.83 9.56 11.86
N LEU A 129 5.85 9.76 12.73
CA LEU A 129 5.96 9.45 14.16
C LEU A 129 6.21 7.95 14.43
N CYS A 130 5.57 7.07 13.66
CA CYS A 130 5.76 5.62 13.78
C CYS A 130 7.07 5.13 13.14
N SER A 131 7.56 5.82 12.11
CA SER A 131 8.82 5.48 11.43
C SER A 131 10.07 5.86 12.24
N PHE A 132 9.91 6.73 13.24
CA PHE A 132 10.98 7.09 14.16
C PHE A 132 11.24 5.93 15.13
N ILE A 133 12.11 5.00 14.74
CA ILE A 133 12.80 4.16 15.71
C ILE A 133 13.81 5.10 16.38
N PRO A 134 13.68 5.41 17.69
CA PRO A 134 14.80 6.01 18.39
C PRO A 134 15.92 4.98 18.28
N LEU A 135 16.93 5.26 17.45
CA LEU A 135 18.22 4.63 17.63
C LEU A 135 18.58 4.97 19.07
N LEU A 136 18.46 3.98 19.96
CA LEU A 136 18.99 4.06 21.30
C LEU A 136 20.42 4.56 21.12
N GLY A 137 20.65 5.80 21.57
CA GLY A 137 21.93 6.47 21.42
C GLY A 137 23.03 5.56 21.95
N GLY A 138 23.95 5.22 21.06
CA GLY A 138 25.29 4.76 21.42
C GLY A 138 26.22 5.93 21.62
#